data_AF-A0A838VNG8-F1
#
_entry.id   AF-A0A838VNG8-F1
#
_cell.length_a   1.000
_cell.length_b   1.000
_cell.length_c   1.000
_cell.angle_alpha   90.00
_cell.angle_beta   90.00
_cell.angle_gamma   90.00
#
_symmetry.space_group_name_H-M   'P 1'
#
loop_
_entity.id
_entity.type
_entity.pdbx_description
1 polymer ?
#
loop_
_entity_poly.entity_id
_entity_poly.type
_entity_poly.pdbx_seq_one_letter_code
_entity_poly.pdbx_strand_id
1 'polypeptide(L)'
;YIKQEVEEFFADNKLNLGITQLKVIVQNRCIETWFLGNSKIYSRQPQSQALLDYTRYYNISTDYPELMGKYDYGVYAAFHEAYLKELFFAKNMQYSKTKPRDVQKEYYLKELQNRVDREKIICRL
;
A
#
# COMPACT_ATOMS: atom_id res chain seq x y z
N TYR A 1 -3.43 11.02 19.26
CA TYR A 1 -2.65 9.89 19.79
C TYR A 1 -1.23 9.91 19.23
N ILE A 2 -0.93 9.38 18.04
CA ILE A 2 0.46 9.31 17.51
C ILE A 2 1.17 10.69 17.43
N LYS A 3 0.49 11.74 16.95
CA LYS A 3 1.10 13.09 16.90
C LYS A 3 1.54 13.60 18.27
N GLN A 4 0.75 13.28 19.30
CA GLN A 4 1.00 13.70 20.67
C GLN A 4 2.21 12.95 21.25
N GLU A 5 2.31 11.64 21.04
CA GLU A 5 3.49 10.86 21.46
C GLU A 5 4.79 11.39 20.83
N VAL A 6 4.74 11.78 19.55
CA VAL A 6 5.91 12.36 18.89
C VAL A 6 6.24 13.76 19.45
N GLU A 7 5.24 14.59 19.73
CA GLU A 7 5.45 15.91 20.35
C GLU A 7 6.04 15.79 21.76
N GLU A 8 5.57 14.84 22.56
CA GLU A 8 6.10 14.53 23.90
C GLU A 8 7.56 14.07 23.82
N PHE A 9 7.89 13.14 22.91
CA PHE A 9 9.28 12.71 22.70
C PHE A 9 10.21 13.87 22.35
N PHE A 10 9.75 14.84 21.56
CA PHE A 10 10.55 16.00 21.18
C PHE A 10 10.81 16.93 22.36
N ALA A 11 9.79 17.13 23.20
CA ALA A 11 9.91 17.91 24.43
C ALA A 11 10.89 17.26 25.41
N ASP A 12 10.75 15.95 25.65
CA ASP A 12 11.60 15.21 26.59
C ASP A 12 13.07 15.19 26.18
N ASN A 13 13.33 15.10 24.87
CA ASN A 13 14.69 15.07 24.32
C ASN A 13 15.22 16.45 23.90
N LYS A 14 14.47 17.54 24.16
CA LYS A 14 14.81 18.92 23.79
C LYS A 14 15.17 19.07 22.30
N LEU A 15 14.47 18.35 21.43
CA LEU A 15 14.69 18.36 19.99
C LEU A 15 14.00 19.58 19.37
N ASN A 16 14.78 20.40 18.64
CA ASN A 16 14.26 21.55 17.90
C ASN A 16 14.38 21.30 16.40
N LEU A 17 13.25 21.27 15.71
CA LEU A 17 13.20 21.09 14.25
C LEU A 17 13.58 22.34 13.46
N GLY A 18 13.63 23.51 14.11
CA GLY A 18 13.83 24.79 13.44
C GLY A 18 12.76 25.01 12.36
N ILE A 19 13.20 25.10 11.11
CA ILE A 19 12.33 25.27 9.94
C ILE A 19 11.80 23.93 9.37
N THR A 20 12.21 22.80 9.93
CA THR A 20 11.84 21.47 9.44
C THR A 20 10.42 21.12 9.87
N GLN A 21 9.63 20.59 8.95
CA GLN A 21 8.27 20.13 9.26
C GLN A 21 8.23 18.61 9.45
N LEU A 22 7.68 18.16 10.59
CA LEU A 22 7.32 16.77 10.78
C LEU A 22 6.01 16.44 10.04
N LYS A 23 6.04 15.38 9.22
CA LYS A 23 4.85 14.77 8.60
C LYS A 23 4.74 13.32 9.08
N VAL A 24 3.63 12.99 9.71
CA VAL A 24 3.34 11.61 10.12
C VAL A 24 2.52 10.97 9.01
N ILE A 25 3.05 9.92 8.40
CA ILE A 25 2.35 9.09 7.42
C ILE A 25 2.07 7.75 8.08
N VAL A 26 0.79 7.43 8.25
CA VAL A 26 0.35 6.20 8.92
C VAL A 26 0.15 5.10 7.89
N GLN A 27 0.83 3.98 8.08
CA GLN A 27 0.58 2.74 7.35
C GLN A 27 -0.22 1.80 8.25
N ASN A 28 -1.47 1.46 7.91
CA ASN A 28 -2.30 0.63 8.77
C ASN A 28 -1.92 -0.86 8.75
N ARG A 29 -1.27 -1.31 7.66
CA ARG A 29 -0.92 -2.73 7.45
C ARG A 29 0.55 -2.90 7.07
N CYS A 30 0.83 -3.16 5.80
CA CYS A 30 2.17 -3.33 5.25
C CYS A 30 2.27 -2.58 3.94
N ILE A 31 3.50 -2.31 3.48
CA ILE A 31 3.74 -1.49 2.29
C ILE A 31 3.11 -2.09 1.02
N GLU A 32 2.94 -3.40 0.97
CA GLU A 32 2.26 -4.08 -0.14
C GLU A 32 0.80 -3.62 -0.29
N THR A 33 0.11 -3.25 0.79
CA THR A 33 -1.24 -2.66 0.70
C THR A 33 -1.23 -1.30 0.01
N TRP A 34 -0.18 -0.50 0.18
CA TRP A 34 -0.03 0.74 -0.57
C TRP A 34 0.24 0.45 -2.05
N PHE A 35 1.08 -0.54 -2.35
CA PHE A 35 1.34 -0.92 -3.74
C PHE A 35 0.07 -1.43 -4.44
N LEU A 36 -0.72 -2.25 -3.77
CA LEU A 36 -2.05 -2.67 -4.22
C LEU A 36 -3.02 -1.50 -4.43
N GLY A 37 -2.73 -0.32 -3.89
CA GLY A 37 -3.44 0.92 -4.17
C GLY A 37 -3.41 1.32 -5.65
N ASN A 38 -2.40 0.88 -6.43
CA ASN A 38 -2.33 1.23 -7.84
C ASN A 38 -3.39 0.48 -8.67
N SER A 39 -4.48 1.15 -9.02
CA SER A 39 -5.58 0.54 -9.78
C SER A 39 -5.18 0.10 -11.21
N LYS A 40 -4.07 0.61 -11.77
CA LYS A 40 -3.63 0.27 -13.14
C LYS A 40 -3.00 -1.13 -13.24
N ILE A 41 -2.42 -1.64 -12.15
CA ILE A 41 -1.88 -3.01 -12.13
C ILE A 41 -2.99 -4.06 -12.05
N TYR A 42 -4.22 -3.66 -11.71
CA TYR A 42 -5.36 -4.56 -11.71
C TYR A 42 -5.61 -5.13 -13.13
N SER A 43 -5.76 -6.45 -13.22
CA SER A 43 -6.16 -7.12 -14.45
C SER A 43 -7.65 -7.43 -14.42
N ARG A 44 -8.40 -6.93 -15.42
CA ARG A 44 -9.83 -7.27 -15.59
C ARG A 44 -10.05 -8.71 -16.03
N GLN A 45 -9.01 -9.34 -16.59
CA GLN A 45 -8.99 -10.74 -16.97
C GLN A 45 -7.90 -11.43 -16.15
N PRO A 46 -8.23 -11.91 -14.95
CA PRO A 46 -7.27 -12.60 -14.10
C PRO A 46 -6.78 -13.87 -14.79
N GLN A 47 -5.45 -14.04 -14.85
CA GLN A 47 -4.81 -15.11 -15.61
C GLN A 47 -4.57 -16.38 -14.80
N SER A 48 -4.67 -16.31 -13.48
CA SER A 48 -4.49 -17.43 -12.56
C SER A 48 -5.75 -17.63 -11.70
N GLN A 49 -5.97 -18.87 -11.28
CA GLN A 49 -7.04 -19.21 -10.32
C GLN A 49 -6.81 -18.50 -8.98
N ALA A 50 -5.56 -18.38 -8.53
CA ALA A 50 -5.21 -17.66 -7.32
C ALA A 50 -5.65 -16.18 -7.39
N LEU A 51 -5.36 -15.49 -8.51
CA LEU A 51 -5.76 -14.09 -8.68
C LEU A 51 -7.28 -13.92 -8.71
N LEU A 52 -8.00 -14.87 -9.33
CA LEU A 52 -9.46 -14.94 -9.31
C LEU A 52 -9.99 -15.05 -7.88
N ASP A 53 -9.45 -15.97 -7.09
CA ASP A 53 -9.90 -16.22 -5.73
C ASP A 53 -9.60 -15.04 -4.81
N TYR A 54 -8.41 -14.44 -4.92
CA TYR A 54 -8.03 -13.25 -4.15
C TYR A 54 -8.94 -12.06 -4.47
N THR A 55 -9.27 -11.87 -5.76
CA THR A 55 -10.16 -10.80 -6.21
C THR A 55 -11.60 -11.02 -5.77
N ARG A 56 -12.07 -12.28 -5.74
CA ARG A 56 -13.40 -12.63 -5.18
C ARG A 56 -13.47 -12.37 -3.69
N TYR A 57 -12.39 -12.62 -2.97
CA TYR A 57 -12.30 -12.34 -1.55
C TYR A 57 -12.24 -10.82 -1.27
N TYR A 58 -11.45 -10.07 -2.04
CA TYR A 58 -11.31 -8.63 -1.85
C TYR A 58 -10.92 -7.93 -3.17
N ASN A 59 -11.76 -7.02 -3.66
CA ASN A 59 -11.53 -6.38 -4.95
C ASN A 59 -10.79 -5.04 -4.80
N ILE A 60 -9.46 -5.07 -4.87
CA ILE A 60 -8.61 -3.87 -4.72
C ILE A 60 -8.81 -2.79 -5.80
N SER A 61 -9.53 -3.10 -6.89
CA SER A 61 -9.87 -2.11 -7.93
C SER A 61 -10.96 -1.13 -7.48
N THR A 62 -11.78 -1.53 -6.51
CA THR A 62 -12.88 -0.72 -5.95
C THR A 62 -12.68 -0.45 -4.46
N ASP A 63 -12.07 -1.39 -3.74
CA ASP A 63 -11.98 -1.36 -2.28
C ASP A 63 -10.60 -0.90 -1.81
N TYR A 64 -10.53 -0.28 -0.63
CA TYR A 64 -9.30 0.31 -0.09
C TYR A 64 -8.36 -0.77 0.50
N PRO A 65 -7.20 -1.06 -0.10
CA PRO A 65 -6.42 -2.25 0.26
C PRO A 65 -5.89 -2.29 1.69
N GLU A 66 -5.79 -1.16 2.39
CA GLU A 66 -5.36 -1.14 3.80
C GLU A 66 -6.41 -1.74 4.76
N LEU A 67 -7.67 -1.84 4.32
CA LEU A 67 -8.75 -2.51 5.07
C LEU A 67 -8.83 -4.01 4.76
N MET A 68 -7.98 -4.50 3.85
CA MET A 68 -8.02 -5.88 3.39
C MET A 68 -7.62 -6.87 4.50
N GLY A 69 -8.42 -7.93 4.65
CA GLY A 69 -8.15 -9.03 5.57
C GLY A 69 -7.01 -9.95 5.10
N LYS A 70 -6.98 -11.20 5.60
CA LYS A 70 -6.04 -12.24 5.17
C LYS A 70 -6.81 -13.45 4.62
N TYR A 71 -6.74 -13.70 3.32
CA TYR A 71 -7.46 -14.82 2.69
C TYR A 71 -6.72 -16.14 2.95
N ASP A 72 -7.19 -17.00 3.85
CA ASP A 72 -6.62 -18.34 4.09
C ASP A 72 -5.08 -18.38 4.35
N TYR A 73 -4.50 -17.24 4.75
CA TYR A 73 -3.11 -17.13 5.16
C TYR A 73 -3.03 -16.94 6.67
N GLY A 74 -1.98 -17.50 7.28
CA GLY A 74 -1.69 -17.31 8.70
C GLY A 74 -1.43 -15.84 9.08
N VAL A 75 -0.87 -15.03 8.16
CA VAL A 75 -0.51 -13.62 8.40
C VAL A 75 -0.92 -12.71 7.24
N TYR A 76 -1.34 -11.48 7.56
CA TYR A 76 -1.79 -10.47 6.58
C TYR A 76 -0.73 -10.18 5.50
N ALA A 77 0.51 -9.92 5.91
CA ALA A 77 1.58 -9.56 4.98
C ALA A 77 1.88 -10.65 3.95
N ALA A 78 1.73 -11.94 4.30
CA ALA A 78 1.94 -13.04 3.36
C ALA A 78 0.85 -13.05 2.27
N PHE A 79 -0.40 -12.83 2.66
CA PHE A 79 -1.50 -12.70 1.70
C PHE A 79 -1.32 -11.46 0.81
N HIS A 80 -1.05 -10.30 1.40
CA HIS A 80 -0.93 -9.04 0.65
C HIS A 80 0.23 -9.08 -0.35
N GLU A 81 1.36 -9.69 0.03
CA GLU A 81 2.48 -9.96 -0.87
C GLU A 81 2.10 -10.94 -2.00
N ALA A 82 1.40 -12.04 -1.67
CA ALA A 82 0.96 -13.01 -2.66
C ALA A 82 0.00 -12.38 -3.69
N TYR A 83 -0.97 -11.59 -3.22
CA TYR A 83 -1.90 -10.90 -4.10
C TYR A 83 -1.18 -9.89 -5.02
N LEU A 84 -0.25 -9.10 -4.47
CA LEU A 84 0.56 -8.18 -5.27
C LEU A 84 1.37 -8.91 -6.34
N LYS A 85 1.98 -10.05 -6.01
CA LYS A 85 2.75 -10.86 -6.98
C LYS A 85 1.88 -11.41 -8.09
N GLU A 86 0.68 -11.91 -7.79
CA GLU A 86 -0.24 -12.41 -8.82
C GLU A 86 -0.69 -11.29 -9.79
N LEU A 87 -0.95 -10.09 -9.27
CA LEU A 87 -1.28 -8.92 -10.10
C LEU A 87 -0.12 -8.49 -10.99
N PHE A 88 1.09 -8.47 -10.45
CA PHE A 88 2.29 -8.15 -11.21
C PHE A 88 2.55 -9.19 -12.29
N PHE A 89 2.41 -10.47 -11.95
CA PHE A 89 2.56 -11.57 -12.89
C PHE A 89 1.59 -11.43 -14.08
N ALA A 90 0.31 -11.13 -13.82
CA ALA A 90 -0.68 -10.89 -14.86
C ALA A 90 -0.38 -9.68 -15.77
N LYS A 91 0.55 -8.80 -15.38
CA LYS A 91 1.04 -7.65 -16.16
C LYS A 91 2.43 -7.87 -16.75
N ASN A 92 2.97 -9.08 -16.70
CA ASN A 92 4.36 -9.39 -17.07
C ASN A 92 5.38 -8.57 -16.26
N MET A 93 5.03 -8.24 -15.02
CA MET A 93 5.88 -7.53 -14.06
C MET A 93 6.32 -8.51 -12.96
N GLN A 94 7.32 -8.10 -12.18
CA GLN A 94 7.82 -8.90 -11.06
C GLN A 94 7.96 -8.05 -9.81
N TYR A 95 7.65 -8.64 -8.66
CA TYR A 95 7.82 -8.01 -7.36
C TYR A 95 8.49 -8.98 -6.38
N SER A 96 9.51 -8.47 -5.68
CA SER A 96 9.98 -9.05 -4.43
C SER A 96 10.40 -7.93 -3.48
N LYS A 97 10.43 -8.22 -2.18
CA LYS A 97 10.92 -7.28 -1.15
C LYS A 97 12.36 -6.81 -1.40
N THR A 98 13.20 -7.70 -1.93
CA THR A 98 14.61 -7.40 -2.25
C THR A 98 14.78 -6.66 -3.57
N LYS A 99 13.84 -6.81 -4.51
CA LYS A 99 13.84 -6.18 -5.83
C LYS A 99 12.44 -5.69 -6.17
N PRO A 100 12.02 -4.54 -5.60
CA PRO A 100 10.66 -4.03 -5.76
C PRO A 100 10.37 -3.52 -7.18
N ARG A 101 11.42 -3.17 -7.94
CA ARG A 101 11.40 -2.80 -9.36
C ARG A 101 10.38 -1.68 -9.65
N ASP A 102 9.23 -2.03 -10.21
CA ASP A 102 8.26 -1.09 -10.73
C ASP A 102 7.64 -0.19 -9.66
N VAL A 103 7.48 -0.67 -8.43
CA VAL A 103 6.93 0.16 -7.34
C VAL A 103 7.86 1.31 -6.93
N GLN A 104 9.13 1.28 -7.34
CA GLN A 104 10.10 2.35 -7.07
C GLN A 104 10.11 3.43 -8.17
N LYS A 105 9.38 3.22 -9.27
CA LYS A 105 9.37 4.13 -10.41
C LYS A 105 8.36 5.25 -10.17
N GLU A 106 8.68 6.44 -10.68
CA GLU A 106 7.87 7.65 -10.51
C GLU A 106 6.41 7.46 -10.97
N TYR A 107 6.20 6.75 -12.09
CA TYR A 107 4.85 6.49 -12.58
C TYR A 107 3.99 5.76 -11.56
N TYR A 108 4.60 4.87 -10.75
CA TYR A 108 3.87 4.07 -9.80
C TYR A 108 3.38 4.93 -8.65
N LEU A 109 4.25 5.79 -8.12
CA LEU A 109 3.90 6.78 -7.09
C LEU A 109 2.79 7.72 -7.57
N LYS A 110 2.89 8.21 -8.82
CA LYS A 110 1.85 9.06 -9.42
C LYS A 110 0.48 8.37 -9.45
N GLU A 111 0.41 7.07 -9.73
CA GLU A 111 -0.86 6.35 -9.69
C GLU A 111 -1.43 6.20 -8.27
N LEU A 112 -0.58 6.06 -7.26
CA LEU A 112 -1.03 6.07 -5.86
C LEU A 112 -1.61 7.43 -5.48
N GLN A 113 -0.91 8.52 -5.84
CA GLN A 113 -1.40 9.90 -5.63
C GLN A 113 -2.73 10.14 -6.34
N ASN A 114 -2.83 9.74 -7.62
CA ASN A 114 -4.06 9.86 -8.39
C ASN A 114 -5.24 9.14 -7.72
N ARG A 115 -5.01 7.99 -7.07
CA ARG A 115 -6.07 7.28 -6.35
C ARG A 115 -6.53 8.06 -5.12
N VAL A 116 -5.59 8.58 -4.32
CA VAL A 116 -5.89 9.42 -3.15
C VAL A 116 -6.73 10.63 -3.55
N ASP A 117 -6.34 11.31 -4.63
CA ASP A 117 -7.05 12.49 -5.14
C ASP A 117 -8.48 12.16 -5.61
N ARG A 118 -8.66 11.03 -6.34
CA ARG A 118 -9.97 10.58 -6.82
C ARG A 118 -10.90 10.17 -5.69
N GLU A 119 -10.41 9.37 -4.76
CA GLU A 119 -11.22 8.78 -3.69
C GLU A 119 -11.37 9.73 -2.50
N LYS A 120 -10.74 10.91 -2.55
CA LYS A 120 -10.66 11.89 -1.45
C LYS A 120 -10.27 11.22 -0.12
N ILE A 121 -9.45 10.17 -0.20
CA ILE A 121 -8.98 9.47 0.98
C ILE A 121 -8.21 10.48 1.81
N ILE A 122 -8.57 10.61 3.09
CA ILE A 122 -7.92 11.52 4.05
C ILE A 122 -6.54 10.97 4.46
N CYS A 123 -5.78 10.42 3.52
CA CYS A 123 -4.36 10.17 3.64
C CYS A 123 -3.69 11.19 2.73
N ARG A 124 -3.35 12.36 3.28
CA ARG A 124 -2.42 13.30 2.61
C ARG A 124 -1.05 12.61 2.55
N LEU A 125 -0.79 11.85 1.49
CA LEU A 125 0.56 11.45 1.09
C LEU A 125 1.41 12.70 0.83
#